data_AF-A0A8H9M292-F1
#
_entry.id   AF-A0A8H9M292-F1
#
_cell.length_a   1.000
_cell.length_b   1.000
_cell.length_c   1.000
_cell.angle_alpha   90.00
_cell.angle_beta   90.00
_cell.angle_gamma   90.00
#
_symmetry.space_group_name_H-M   'P 1'
#
loop_
_entity.id
_entity.type
_entity.pdbx_description
1 polymer ?
#
loop_
_entity_poly.entity_id
_entity_poly.type
_entity_poly.pdbx_seq_one_letter_code
_entity_poly.pdbx_strand_id
1 'polypeptide(L)'
;MDNKEIEEKVKSYFKNACSRLDRVRYSQESAYVDALIGRLDGILDFGDGNGSIVFKPTIVADRGPGSAENLYGADFAIVFESENVDKPINKAILSQAKNGNVQQLAKAESTRLGEQCEKMARFTDSYIVLEAPKDDGAVPTVRIGTPINKSWENIQMGLDDYFLELVLSCT
;
A
#
# COMPACT_ATOMS: atom_id res chain seq x y z
N MET A 1 -15.69 20.31 -3.55
CA MET A 1 -16.32 18.98 -3.41
C MET A 1 -16.55 18.75 -1.93
N ASP A 2 -17.62 18.05 -1.53
CA ASP A 2 -17.78 17.72 -0.11
C ASP A 2 -16.85 16.55 0.31
N ASN A 3 -16.59 16.40 1.62
CA ASN A 3 -15.69 15.34 2.10
C ASN A 3 -16.22 13.93 1.80
N LYS A 4 -17.54 13.76 1.70
CA LYS A 4 -18.18 12.48 1.44
C LYS A 4 -17.99 12.07 -0.02
N GLU A 5 -18.09 13.01 -0.95
CA GLU A 5 -17.80 12.82 -2.37
C GLU A 5 -16.32 12.45 -2.58
N ILE A 6 -15.38 13.04 -1.82
CA ILE A 6 -13.95 12.65 -1.83
C ILE A 6 -13.82 11.19 -1.38
N GLU A 7 -14.42 10.86 -0.24
CA GLU A 7 -14.40 9.50 0.32
C GLU A 7 -14.96 8.47 -0.67
N GLU A 8 -16.11 8.75 -1.28
CA GLU A 8 -16.75 7.86 -2.25
C GLU A 8 -15.89 7.67 -3.50
N LYS A 9 -15.25 8.73 -4.00
CA LYS A 9 -14.34 8.65 -5.15
C LYS A 9 -13.10 7.79 -4.84
N VAL A 10 -12.49 7.98 -3.68
CA VAL A 10 -11.34 7.18 -3.24
C VAL A 10 -11.73 5.70 -3.10
N LYS A 11 -12.81 5.40 -2.36
CA LYS A 11 -13.26 4.02 -2.15
C LYS A 11 -13.61 3.35 -3.48
N SER A 12 -14.27 4.08 -4.39
CA SER A 12 -14.56 3.59 -5.74
C SER A 12 -13.28 3.29 -6.53
N TYR A 13 -12.27 4.15 -6.46
CA TYR A 13 -10.98 3.95 -7.14
C TYR A 13 -10.29 2.63 -6.72
N PHE A 14 -10.11 2.42 -5.42
CA PHE A 14 -9.51 1.20 -4.88
C PHE A 14 -10.37 -0.04 -5.15
N LYS A 15 -11.70 0.08 -5.00
CA LYS A 15 -12.62 -1.02 -5.30
C LYS A 15 -12.56 -1.42 -6.78
N ASN A 16 -12.48 -0.47 -7.68
CA ASN A 16 -12.37 -0.73 -9.12
C ASN A 16 -11.04 -1.43 -9.44
N ALA A 17 -9.92 -0.97 -8.87
CA ALA A 17 -8.64 -1.64 -8.99
C ALA A 17 -8.68 -3.08 -8.45
N CYS A 18 -9.35 -3.33 -7.33
CA CYS A 18 -9.42 -4.65 -6.72
C CYS A 18 -10.41 -5.59 -7.41
N SER A 19 -11.53 -5.08 -7.95
CA SER A 19 -12.68 -5.86 -8.45
C SER A 19 -12.36 -6.96 -9.48
N ARG A 20 -11.21 -6.86 -10.15
CA ARG A 20 -10.72 -7.80 -11.19
C ARG A 20 -9.54 -8.64 -10.73
N LEU A 21 -9.22 -8.63 -9.44
CA LEU A 21 -8.19 -9.47 -8.82
C LEU A 21 -8.83 -10.79 -8.39
N ASP A 22 -8.51 -11.82 -9.17
CA ASP A 22 -8.90 -13.22 -8.97
C ASP A 22 -7.78 -13.92 -8.19
N ARG A 23 -8.07 -14.41 -6.99
CA ARG A 23 -7.12 -15.04 -6.07
C ARG A 23 -6.75 -16.45 -6.48
N VAL A 24 -7.49 -17.09 -7.38
CA VAL A 24 -7.05 -18.33 -8.03
C VAL A 24 -5.91 -18.03 -9.01
N ARG A 25 -6.05 -16.97 -9.81
CA ARG A 25 -5.01 -16.54 -10.78
C ARG A 25 -3.81 -15.90 -10.11
N TYR A 26 -4.04 -15.05 -9.11
CA TYR A 26 -3.02 -14.29 -8.39
C TYR A 26 -2.83 -14.87 -6.97
N SER A 27 -2.64 -16.18 -6.87
CA SER A 27 -2.46 -16.87 -5.59
C SER A 27 -1.10 -16.58 -4.93
N GLN A 28 -0.09 -16.31 -5.75
CA GLN A 28 1.24 -15.91 -5.29
C GLN A 28 1.26 -14.44 -4.87
N GLU A 29 1.96 -14.14 -3.78
CA GLU A 29 2.08 -12.81 -3.18
C GLU A 29 2.55 -11.77 -4.19
N SER A 30 3.68 -12.03 -4.86
CA SER A 30 4.24 -11.14 -5.89
C SER A 30 3.30 -10.92 -7.07
N ALA A 31 2.67 -11.98 -7.57
CA ALA A 31 1.71 -11.87 -8.68
C ALA A 31 0.48 -11.03 -8.32
N TYR A 32 0.00 -11.12 -7.07
CA TYR A 32 -1.08 -10.27 -6.60
C TYR A 32 -0.65 -8.81 -6.46
N VAL A 33 0.52 -8.57 -5.89
CA VAL A 33 1.07 -7.21 -5.76
C VAL A 33 1.22 -6.58 -7.14
N ASP A 34 1.89 -7.23 -8.09
CA ASP A 34 2.07 -6.76 -9.46
C ASP A 34 0.72 -6.42 -10.13
N ALA A 35 -0.28 -7.27 -9.92
CA ALA A 35 -1.61 -7.09 -10.47
C ALA A 35 -2.37 -5.92 -9.81
N LEU A 36 -2.28 -5.77 -8.49
CA LEU A 36 -2.90 -4.68 -7.74
C LEU A 36 -2.28 -3.34 -8.13
N ILE A 37 -0.95 -3.24 -8.06
CA ILE A 37 -0.24 -1.99 -8.30
C ILE A 37 -0.36 -1.56 -9.76
N GLY A 38 -0.30 -2.47 -10.73
CA GLY A 38 -0.55 -2.13 -12.13
C GLY A 38 -1.98 -1.64 -12.42
N ARG A 39 -2.94 -1.93 -11.53
CA ARG A 39 -4.31 -1.39 -11.61
C ARG A 39 -4.52 -0.10 -10.81
N LEU A 40 -3.68 0.15 -9.81
CA LEU A 40 -3.63 1.40 -9.06
C LEU A 40 -2.77 2.46 -9.75
N ASP A 41 -1.97 2.11 -10.75
CA ASP A 41 -1.22 3.08 -11.54
C ASP A 41 -2.18 3.95 -12.36
N GLY A 42 -2.19 5.25 -12.06
CA GLY A 42 -3.08 6.20 -12.72
C GLY A 42 -3.37 7.45 -11.90
N ILE A 43 -4.44 8.14 -12.30
CA ILE A 43 -4.85 9.43 -11.72
C ILE A 43 -6.24 9.28 -11.11
N LEU A 44 -6.37 9.66 -9.85
CA LEU A 44 -7.66 9.89 -9.19
C LEU A 44 -7.99 11.38 -9.30
N ASP A 45 -8.93 11.70 -10.17
CA ASP A 45 -9.37 13.07 -10.42
C ASP A 45 -10.60 13.44 -9.56
N PHE A 46 -10.46 14.49 -8.75
CA PHE A 46 -11.55 15.00 -7.94
C PHE A 46 -12.43 16.01 -8.69
N GLY A 47 -12.13 16.31 -9.96
CA GLY A 47 -12.87 17.21 -10.82
C GLY A 47 -12.48 18.66 -10.62
N ASP A 48 -13.04 19.53 -11.47
CA ASP A 48 -12.63 20.93 -11.61
C ASP A 48 -12.47 21.67 -10.28
N GLY A 49 -11.27 22.21 -10.06
CA GLY A 49 -10.91 23.00 -8.88
C GLY A 49 -10.66 22.21 -7.59
N ASN A 50 -10.75 20.87 -7.60
CA ASN A 50 -10.49 20.03 -6.43
C ASN A 50 -9.18 19.24 -6.51
N GLY A 51 -8.47 19.37 -7.63
CA GLY A 51 -7.18 18.72 -7.87
C GLY A 51 -7.29 17.23 -8.17
N SER A 52 -6.13 16.58 -8.23
CA SER A 52 -5.99 15.16 -8.56
C SER A 52 -4.86 14.53 -7.76
N ILE A 53 -4.87 13.20 -7.67
CA ILE A 53 -3.78 12.41 -7.07
C ILE A 53 -3.23 11.49 -8.14
N VAL A 54 -1.93 11.59 -8.38
CA VAL A 54 -1.19 10.66 -9.23
C VAL A 54 -0.65 9.55 -8.35
N PHE A 55 -1.02 8.32 -8.66
CA PHE A 55 -0.51 7.11 -8.03
C PHE A 55 0.61 6.57 -8.90
N LYS A 56 1.84 6.59 -8.37
CA LYS A 56 3.04 6.07 -9.06
C LYS A 56 3.60 4.88 -8.29
N PRO A 57 3.00 3.70 -8.39
CA PRO A 57 3.54 2.53 -7.73
C PRO A 57 4.82 2.06 -8.42
N THR A 58 5.73 1.49 -7.63
CA THR A 58 6.99 0.91 -8.13
C THR A 58 7.21 -0.44 -7.48
N ILE A 59 7.41 -1.48 -8.28
CA ILE A 59 7.88 -2.78 -7.79
C ILE A 59 9.35 -2.65 -7.41
N VAL A 60 9.67 -3.05 -6.18
CA VAL A 60 11.05 -3.08 -5.69
C VAL A 60 11.65 -4.41 -6.16
N ALA A 61 12.37 -4.39 -7.29
CA ALA A 61 12.79 -5.60 -7.97
C ALA A 61 13.71 -6.52 -7.12
N ASP A 62 13.44 -7.83 -7.20
CA ASP A 62 14.00 -8.90 -6.36
C ASP A 62 15.19 -9.68 -7.00
N ARG A 63 15.68 -9.30 -8.20
CA ARG A 63 16.68 -10.13 -8.91
C ARG A 63 18.11 -9.58 -8.86
N GLY A 64 18.93 -10.15 -7.97
CA GLY A 64 20.40 -10.08 -8.00
C GLY A 64 21.07 -9.88 -6.63
N PRO A 65 22.38 -10.17 -6.48
CA PRO A 65 23.15 -9.73 -5.33
C PRO A 65 23.07 -8.20 -5.18
N GLY A 66 22.58 -7.70 -4.05
CA GLY A 66 22.30 -6.27 -3.85
C GLY A 66 20.95 -5.80 -4.42
N SER A 67 19.98 -6.70 -4.63
CA SER A 67 18.62 -6.34 -5.02
C SER A 67 18.00 -5.33 -4.06
N ALA A 68 17.13 -4.49 -4.61
CA ALA A 68 16.46 -3.44 -3.85
C ALA A 68 15.60 -4.05 -2.73
N GLU A 69 14.97 -5.21 -2.93
CA GLU A 69 14.23 -5.91 -1.87
C GLU A 69 15.15 -6.29 -0.70
N ASN A 70 16.35 -6.82 -0.98
CA ASN A 70 17.25 -7.20 0.10
C ASN A 70 17.74 -5.98 0.90
N LEU A 71 17.89 -4.83 0.24
CA LEU A 71 18.31 -3.60 0.89
C LEU A 71 17.18 -2.93 1.69
N TYR A 72 16.00 -2.80 1.09
CA TYR A 72 14.88 -2.01 1.63
C TYR A 72 13.85 -2.85 2.40
N GLY A 73 13.79 -4.17 2.17
CA GLY A 73 12.81 -5.06 2.80
C GLY A 73 11.35 -4.79 2.40
N ALA A 74 11.15 -4.25 1.19
CA ALA A 74 9.84 -3.92 0.64
C ALA A 74 9.66 -4.65 -0.69
N ASP A 75 8.43 -5.08 -0.96
CA ASP A 75 8.04 -5.66 -2.26
C ASP A 75 7.69 -4.55 -3.26
N PHE A 76 7.10 -3.46 -2.77
CA PHE A 76 6.72 -2.33 -3.60
C PHE A 76 6.71 -1.02 -2.80
N ALA A 77 6.67 0.09 -3.53
CA ALA A 77 6.43 1.41 -2.99
C ALA A 77 5.25 2.06 -3.73
N ILE A 78 4.49 2.92 -3.04
CA ILE A 78 3.50 3.78 -3.68
C ILE A 78 3.86 5.22 -3.39
N VAL A 79 4.00 6.02 -4.45
CA VAL A 79 4.12 7.47 -4.36
C VAL A 79 2.78 8.09 -4.71
N PHE A 80 2.34 9.00 -3.87
CA PHE A 80 1.13 9.80 -4.05
C PHE A 80 1.55 11.26 -4.18
N GLU A 81 1.15 11.87 -5.28
CA GLU A 81 1.39 13.27 -5.56
C GLU A 81 0.05 13.95 -5.82
N SER A 82 -0.31 14.96 -5.01
CA SER A 82 -1.46 15.79 -5.33
C SER A 82 -1.05 16.98 -6.20
N GLU A 83 -1.85 17.23 -7.22
CA GLU A 83 -1.65 18.29 -8.20
C GLU A 83 -2.84 19.27 -8.18
N ASN A 84 -2.60 20.50 -8.61
CA ASN A 84 -3.62 21.55 -8.73
C ASN A 84 -4.34 21.91 -7.42
N VAL A 85 -3.60 21.87 -6.30
CA VAL A 85 -4.05 22.29 -4.97
C VAL A 85 -3.00 23.17 -4.29
N ASP A 86 -3.43 24.09 -3.42
CA ASP A 86 -2.53 25.06 -2.76
C ASP A 86 -1.46 24.40 -1.87
N LYS A 87 -1.78 23.25 -1.28
CA LYS A 87 -0.90 22.45 -0.42
C LYS A 87 -0.76 21.04 -1.01
N PRO A 88 0.17 20.84 -1.95
CA PRO A 88 0.37 19.52 -2.52
C PRO A 88 0.93 18.54 -1.49
N ILE A 89 0.43 17.33 -1.51
CA ILE A 89 0.88 16.20 -0.72
C ILE A 89 1.82 15.40 -1.63
N ASN A 90 3.04 15.15 -1.16
CA ASN A 90 3.96 14.22 -1.79
C ASN A 90 4.39 13.21 -0.73
N LYS A 91 3.86 11.99 -0.82
CA LYS A 91 4.12 10.93 0.16
C LYS A 91 4.55 9.67 -0.56
N ALA A 92 5.68 9.11 -0.14
CA ALA A 92 6.15 7.80 -0.58
C ALA A 92 6.01 6.81 0.58
N ILE A 93 5.44 5.64 0.29
CA ILE A 93 5.15 4.62 1.30
C ILE A 93 5.81 3.31 0.84
N LEU A 94 6.72 2.78 1.65
CA LEU A 94 7.27 1.45 1.43
C LEU A 94 6.29 0.40 1.95
N SER A 95 6.18 -0.72 1.23
CA SER A 95 5.24 -1.77 1.58
C SER A 95 5.84 -3.15 1.41
N GLN A 96 5.64 -3.98 2.43
CA GLN A 96 5.82 -5.42 2.34
C GLN A 96 4.44 -6.08 2.28
N ALA A 97 4.21 -6.92 1.29
CA ALA A 97 2.99 -7.72 1.20
C ALA A 97 3.14 -9.03 1.98
N LYS A 98 2.00 -9.54 2.44
CA LYS A 98 1.80 -10.89 2.92
C LYS A 98 0.47 -11.45 2.45
N ASN A 99 0.45 -12.72 2.07
CA ASN A 99 -0.80 -13.43 1.83
C ASN A 99 -1.57 -13.68 3.15
N GLY A 100 -2.74 -13.06 3.29
CA GLY A 100 -3.61 -13.21 4.46
C GLY A 100 -3.14 -12.44 5.69
N ASN A 101 -3.71 -12.79 6.85
CA ASN A 101 -3.47 -12.10 8.11
C ASN A 101 -2.08 -12.43 8.68
N VAL A 102 -1.26 -11.41 8.96
CA VAL A 102 0.12 -11.59 9.41
C VAL A 102 0.24 -12.18 10.82
N GLN A 103 -0.80 -12.06 11.65
CA GLN A 103 -0.85 -12.68 12.98
C GLN A 103 -0.98 -14.21 12.91
N GLN A 104 -1.37 -14.73 11.74
CA GLN A 104 -1.48 -16.18 11.49
C GLN A 104 -0.25 -16.76 10.79
N LEU A 105 0.80 -15.96 10.58
CA LEU A 105 2.02 -16.42 9.95
C LEU A 105 2.72 -17.47 10.82
N ALA A 106 3.36 -18.42 10.14
CA ALA A 106 4.31 -19.30 10.79
C ALA A 106 5.44 -18.46 11.43
N LYS A 107 6.01 -18.93 12.54
CA LYS A 107 7.03 -18.21 13.30
C LYS A 107 8.22 -17.75 12.43
N ALA A 108 8.65 -18.59 11.49
CA ALA A 108 9.73 -18.24 10.56
C ALA A 108 9.37 -17.05 9.66
N GLU A 109 8.17 -17.05 9.08
CA GLU A 109 7.68 -15.96 8.23
C GLU A 109 7.43 -14.68 9.02
N SER A 110 6.91 -14.79 10.26
CA SER A 110 6.76 -13.63 11.14
C SER A 110 8.11 -13.02 11.52
N THR A 111 9.12 -13.85 11.77
CA THR A 111 10.50 -13.38 12.03
C THR A 111 11.07 -12.66 10.80
N ARG A 112 10.92 -13.26 9.61
CA ARG A 112 11.34 -12.65 8.34
C ARG A 112 10.64 -11.32 8.08
N LEU A 113 9.34 -11.22 8.33
CA LEU A 113 8.59 -9.97 8.20
C LEU A 113 9.10 -8.90 9.17
N GLY A 114 9.49 -9.29 10.39
CA GLY A 114 10.18 -8.41 11.34
C GLY A 114 11.46 -7.83 10.75
N GLU A 115 12.32 -8.67 10.19
CA GLU A 115 13.56 -8.23 9.52
C GLU A 115 13.28 -7.29 8.34
N GLN A 116 12.22 -7.55 7.57
CA GLN A 116 11.77 -6.67 6.48
C GLN A 116 11.31 -5.30 7.00
N CYS A 117 10.54 -5.25 8.10
CA CYS A 117 10.15 -4.01 8.74
C CYS A 117 11.35 -3.23 9.30
N GLU A 118 12.33 -3.93 9.89
CA GLU A 118 13.58 -3.31 10.32
C GLU A 118 14.38 -2.69 9.17
N LYS A 119 14.31 -3.25 7.96
CA LYS A 119 14.94 -2.68 6.78
C LYS A 119 14.18 -1.44 6.31
N MET A 120 12.86 -1.51 6.14
CA MET A 120 12.04 -0.38 5.71
C MET A 120 12.18 0.83 6.66
N ALA A 121 12.14 0.59 7.97
CA ALA A 121 12.27 1.61 9.01
C ALA A 121 13.62 2.38 8.98
N ARG A 122 14.65 1.88 8.28
CA ARG A 122 15.92 2.59 8.09
C ARG A 122 15.83 3.71 7.06
N PHE A 123 14.84 3.66 6.18
CA PHE A 123 14.74 4.54 5.02
C PHE A 123 13.50 5.43 5.04
N THR A 124 12.48 5.08 5.82
CA THR A 124 11.24 5.84 5.90
C THR A 124 10.59 5.73 7.27
N ASP A 125 9.94 6.82 7.69
CA ASP A 125 9.01 6.81 8.82
C ASP A 125 7.60 6.34 8.41
N SER A 126 7.37 6.16 7.10
CA SER A 126 6.10 5.77 6.51
C SER A 126 6.25 4.46 5.73
N TYR A 127 5.96 3.35 6.39
CA TYR A 127 5.82 2.05 5.74
C TYR A 127 4.58 1.31 6.24
N ILE A 128 4.14 0.33 5.46
CA ILE A 128 2.99 -0.52 5.78
C ILE A 128 3.32 -1.99 5.54
N VAL A 129 2.54 -2.85 6.18
CA VAL A 129 2.44 -4.26 5.81
C VAL A 129 1.08 -4.47 5.15
N LEU A 130 1.07 -4.84 3.88
CA LEU A 130 -0.14 -5.14 3.12
C LEU A 130 -0.53 -6.60 3.29
N GLU A 131 -1.77 -6.86 3.68
CA GLU A 131 -2.35 -8.19 3.80
C GLU A 131 -3.26 -8.44 2.58
N ALA A 132 -2.79 -9.26 1.65
CA ALA A 132 -3.57 -9.66 0.49
C ALA A 132 -4.75 -10.53 0.94
N PRO A 133 -5.98 -10.20 0.52
CA PRO A 133 -7.18 -10.89 0.96
C PRO A 133 -7.24 -12.31 0.39
N LYS A 134 -8.08 -13.16 0.98
CA LYS A 134 -8.35 -14.50 0.44
C LYS A 134 -9.47 -14.48 -0.60
N ASP A 135 -10.36 -13.50 -0.51
CA ASP A 135 -11.52 -13.37 -1.36
C ASP A 135 -11.22 -12.57 -2.62
N ASP A 136 -11.85 -12.96 -3.73
CA ASP A 136 -11.76 -12.26 -5.01
C ASP A 136 -12.35 -10.85 -4.90
N GLY A 137 -11.71 -9.88 -5.56
CA GLY A 137 -12.23 -8.52 -5.63
C GLY A 137 -12.12 -7.70 -4.34
N ALA A 138 -11.73 -8.30 -3.22
CA ALA A 138 -11.64 -7.62 -1.94
C ALA A 138 -10.50 -6.59 -1.93
N VAL A 139 -10.73 -5.47 -1.24
CA VAL A 139 -9.70 -4.47 -0.97
C VAL A 139 -8.74 -5.06 0.06
N PRO A 140 -7.41 -5.02 -0.19
CA PRO A 140 -6.45 -5.49 0.79
C PRO A 140 -6.48 -4.61 2.04
N THR A 141 -6.13 -5.21 3.16
CA THR A 141 -5.97 -4.47 4.41
C THR A 141 -4.50 -4.16 4.64
N VAL A 142 -4.22 -3.17 5.48
CA VAL A 142 -2.87 -2.77 5.85
C VAL A 142 -2.72 -2.72 7.37
N ARG A 143 -1.47 -2.88 7.79
CA ARG A 143 -1.00 -2.58 9.14
C ARG A 143 0.06 -1.51 9.05
N ILE A 144 -0.03 -0.51 9.92
CA ILE A 144 0.88 0.62 9.92
C ILE A 144 2.22 0.18 10.51
N GLY A 145 3.31 0.54 9.85
CA GLY A 145 4.67 0.36 10.36
C GLY A 145 4.95 1.26 11.54
N THR A 146 5.73 0.76 12.50
CA THR A 146 6.20 1.54 13.66
C THR A 146 7.72 1.67 13.61
N PRO A 147 8.28 2.75 13.02
CA PRO A 147 9.72 2.91 12.84
C PRO A 147 10.52 2.79 14.13
N ILE A 148 9.98 3.30 15.25
CA ILE A 148 10.60 3.26 16.58
C ILE A 148 10.83 1.82 17.06
N ASN A 149 9.81 0.97 16.89
CA ASN A 149 9.86 -0.43 17.33
C ASN A 149 10.29 -1.38 16.21
N LYS A 150 10.44 -0.85 14.99
CA LYS A 150 10.76 -1.59 13.76
C LYS A 150 9.81 -2.76 13.51
N SER A 151 8.54 -2.58 13.87
CA SER A 151 7.49 -3.59 13.76
C SER A 151 6.27 -3.02 13.04
N TRP A 152 5.13 -3.69 13.13
CA TRP A 152 3.85 -3.16 12.65
C TRP A 152 2.82 -3.14 13.78
N GLU A 153 1.76 -2.35 13.60
CA GLU A 153 0.67 -2.25 14.56
C GLU A 153 -0.29 -3.43 14.50
N ASN A 154 -0.95 -3.68 15.64
CA ASN A 154 -2.01 -4.69 15.72
C ASN A 154 -3.32 -4.23 15.10
N ILE A 155 -3.50 -2.94 14.88
CA ILE A 155 -4.67 -2.39 14.19
C ILE A 155 -4.54 -2.70 12.70
N GLN A 156 -5.67 -3.08 12.11
CA GLN A 156 -5.82 -3.43 10.71
C GLN A 156 -6.91 -2.54 10.12
N MET A 157 -6.68 -1.99 8.94
CA MET A 157 -7.66 -1.16 8.22
C MET A 157 -7.61 -1.43 6.72
N GLY A 158 -8.66 -1.08 5.98
CA GLY A 158 -8.65 -1.16 4.51
C GLY A 158 -7.57 -0.27 3.91
N LEU A 159 -6.95 -0.66 2.79
CA LEU A 159 -5.97 0.19 2.10
C LEU A 159 -6.59 1.53 1.64
N ASP A 160 -7.87 1.51 1.28
CA ASP A 160 -8.67 2.69 0.96
C ASP A 160 -8.92 3.58 2.17
N ASP A 161 -9.30 3.01 3.31
CA ASP A 161 -9.46 3.76 4.57
C ASP A 161 -8.11 4.33 5.05
N TYR A 162 -7.01 3.56 4.94
CA TYR A 162 -5.65 4.04 5.22
C TYR A 162 -5.31 5.28 4.37
N PHE A 163 -5.66 5.24 3.09
CA PHE A 163 -5.40 6.35 2.19
C PHE A 163 -6.19 7.61 2.61
N LEU A 164 -7.46 7.46 2.96
CA LEU A 164 -8.29 8.56 3.46
C LEU A 164 -7.78 9.12 4.78
N GLU A 165 -7.53 8.24 5.75
CA GLU A 165 -7.29 8.62 7.14
C GLU A 165 -5.84 9.03 7.42
N LEU A 166 -4.87 8.63 6.60
CA LEU A 166 -3.44 8.83 6.91
C LEU A 166 -2.61 9.34 5.75
N VAL A 167 -3.14 9.35 4.53
CA VAL A 167 -2.46 9.98 3.38
C VAL A 167 -3.11 11.31 3.04
N LEU A 168 -4.44 11.35 2.98
CA LEU A 168 -5.20 12.57 2.65
C LEU A 168 -5.48 13.48 3.84
N SER A 169 -5.53 12.95 5.06
CA SER A 169 -5.81 13.72 6.27
C SER A 169 -4.63 14.55 6.79
N CYS A 170 -3.42 14.38 6.22
CA CYS A 170 -2.23 15.09 6.66
C CYS A 170 -2.35 16.59 6.32
N THR A 171 -2.84 17.36 7.29
CA THR A 171 -2.76 18.83 7.39
C THR A 171 -1.50 19.31 8.07
#